data_AF-A0A3M1RSV0-F1
#
_entry.id   AF-A0A3M1RSV0-F1
#
_cell.length_a   1.000
_cell.length_b   1.000
_cell.length_c   1.000
_cell.angle_alpha   90.00
_cell.angle_beta   90.00
_cell.angle_gamma   90.00
#
_symmetry.space_group_name_H-M   'P 1'
#
loop_
_entity.id
_entity.type
_entity.pdbx_description
1 polymer ?
#
loop_
_entity_poly.entity_id
_entity_poly.type
_entity_poly.pdbx_seq_one_letter_code
_entity_poly.pdbx_strand_id
1 'polypeptide(L)'
;MDSRRDSPDDLHTPVQFLKGVGPSRAELLIKLGIRTACDLLFFFPRDYEDTRDCRTINRLEEDKLQTVVAVVEQVEARRTRSGRTLIGVLFRGEEGGHLRGIWFNQDYIRRKLHAGQRVAVVGKPKRNGLMWEMTHPRVIPLGADQAPQGELLPIYPLTEGLQQWHLRRIMRAAIPRYTPLLEDVFSDAYRAEHDLFSIHRAVREIHFPHSYETLAQARRRFVYQELLLLQLAMAIHRRRTVDLTASPVLEVTPKIDARIRRLFPFELTESQNRVIEQVKADLARPHPMNRLLQGDVGTGKTVVAVYAMLA
;
A
#
# COMPACT_ATOMS: atom_id res chain seq x y z
N MET A 1 -13.68 17.53 -38.34
CA MET A 1 -12.65 18.07 -37.45
C MET A 1 -13.11 17.78 -36.03
N ASP A 2 -12.54 16.90 -35.23
CA ASP A 2 -11.27 16.17 -35.23
C ASP A 2 -11.56 14.87 -34.46
N SER A 3 -11.75 13.76 -35.17
CA SER A 3 -11.95 12.44 -34.58
C SER A 3 -10.58 11.91 -34.15
N ARG A 4 -10.15 12.30 -32.94
CA ARG A 4 -9.03 11.62 -32.27
C ARG A 4 -9.42 10.17 -32.10
N ARG A 5 -8.80 9.32 -32.90
CA ARG A 5 -8.84 7.86 -32.80
C ARG A 5 -8.43 7.49 -31.38
N ASP A 6 -9.38 7.15 -30.52
CA ASP A 6 -9.10 6.41 -29.29
C ASP A 6 -8.42 5.11 -29.75
N SER A 7 -7.12 5.01 -29.49
CA SER A 7 -6.45 3.72 -29.54
C SER A 7 -7.13 2.83 -28.51
N PRO A 8 -7.35 1.52 -28.78
CA PRO A 8 -7.95 0.64 -27.79
C PRO A 8 -7.13 0.74 -26.51
N ASP A 9 -7.81 1.04 -25.39
CA ASP A 9 -7.14 1.17 -24.12
C ASP A 9 -6.47 -0.16 -23.77
N ASP A 10 -5.15 -0.12 -23.62
CA ASP A 10 -4.32 -1.29 -23.32
C ASP A 10 -3.63 -1.08 -21.97
N LEU A 11 -3.52 -2.14 -21.16
CA LEU A 11 -2.75 -2.15 -19.92
C LEU A 11 -1.26 -1.86 -20.16
N HIS A 12 -0.75 -2.17 -21.37
CA HIS A 12 0.62 -1.85 -21.78
C HIS A 12 0.79 -0.42 -22.31
N THR A 13 -0.28 0.40 -22.30
CA THR A 13 -0.19 1.81 -22.71
C THR A 13 0.92 2.51 -21.94
N PRO A 14 1.92 3.10 -22.62
CA PRO A 14 3.00 3.82 -21.96
C PRO A 14 2.49 5.00 -21.11
N VAL A 15 3.13 5.22 -19.96
CA VAL A 15 2.70 6.20 -18.96
C VAL A 15 2.54 7.63 -19.51
N GLN A 16 3.32 7.99 -20.53
CA GLN A 16 3.29 9.29 -21.21
C GLN A 16 1.97 9.59 -21.93
N PHE A 17 1.20 8.56 -22.30
CA PHE A 17 -0.08 8.72 -22.98
C PHE A 17 -1.26 8.76 -22.00
N LEU A 18 -1.00 8.56 -20.70
CA LEU A 18 -2.04 8.63 -19.68
C LEU A 18 -2.52 10.06 -19.48
N LYS A 19 -3.83 10.22 -19.31
CA LYS A 19 -4.47 11.51 -19.11
C LYS A 19 -3.88 12.24 -17.90
N GLY A 20 -3.29 13.42 -18.13
CA GLY A 20 -2.67 14.25 -17.09
C GLY A 20 -1.16 14.03 -16.91
N VAL A 21 -0.57 13.09 -17.66
CA VAL A 21 0.87 12.88 -17.74
C VAL A 21 1.40 13.61 -18.98
N GLY A 22 2.23 14.63 -18.77
CA GLY A 22 3.02 15.25 -19.84
C GLY A 22 4.44 14.67 -19.86
N PRO A 23 5.28 14.99 -20.87
CA PRO A 23 6.62 14.42 -21.02
C PRO A 23 7.47 14.50 -19.74
N SER A 24 7.53 15.68 -19.11
CA SER A 24 8.26 15.87 -17.84
C SER A 24 7.72 15.01 -16.69
N ARG A 25 6.40 14.77 -16.61
CA ARG A 25 5.84 13.91 -15.57
C ARG A 25 6.06 12.43 -15.88
N ALA A 26 6.08 12.05 -17.15
CA ALA A 26 6.36 10.68 -17.57
C ALA A 26 7.75 10.25 -17.09
N GLU A 27 8.77 11.11 -17.24
CA GLU A 27 10.12 10.85 -16.73
C GLU A 27 10.14 10.61 -15.21
N LEU A 28 9.38 11.41 -14.44
CA LEU A 28 9.28 11.23 -12.99
C LEU A 28 8.58 9.92 -12.60
N LEU A 29 7.55 9.51 -13.34
CA LEU A 29 6.86 8.24 -13.11
C LEU A 29 7.74 7.04 -13.48
N ILE A 30 8.50 7.13 -14.56
CA ILE A 30 9.49 6.11 -14.95
C ILE A 30 10.56 5.94 -13.87
N LYS A 31 11.02 7.02 -13.24
CA LYS A 31 11.94 6.96 -12.07
C LYS A 31 11.34 6.21 -10.87
N LEU A 32 10.02 6.17 -10.74
CA LEU A 32 9.31 5.39 -9.72
C LEU A 32 9.06 3.93 -10.15
N GLY A 33 9.58 3.51 -11.32
CA GLY A 33 9.33 2.20 -11.90
C GLY A 33 8.00 2.08 -12.65
N ILE A 34 7.25 3.17 -12.81
CA ILE A 34 5.94 3.19 -13.45
C ILE A 34 6.10 3.49 -14.94
N ARG A 35 6.02 2.46 -15.80
CA ARG A 35 6.23 2.60 -17.25
C ARG A 35 4.94 2.48 -18.03
N THR A 36 3.96 1.73 -17.52
CA THR A 36 2.71 1.40 -18.20
C THR A 36 1.48 1.73 -17.35
N ALA A 37 0.29 1.66 -17.95
CA ALA A 37 -0.98 1.76 -17.22
C ALA A 37 -1.10 0.65 -16.16
N CYS A 38 -0.66 -0.57 -16.48
CA CYS A 38 -0.61 -1.68 -15.53
C CYS A 38 0.25 -1.35 -14.31
N ASP A 39 1.49 -0.89 -14.52
CA ASP A 39 2.39 -0.52 -13.42
C ASP A 39 1.76 0.54 -12.51
N LEU A 40 1.01 1.48 -13.10
CA LEU A 40 0.32 2.52 -12.36
C LEU A 40 -0.80 1.93 -11.48
N LEU A 41 -1.61 0.98 -11.97
CA LEU A 41 -2.67 0.35 -11.19
C LEU A 41 -2.15 -0.50 -10.01
N PHE A 42 -0.93 -1.01 -10.10
CA PHE A 42 -0.30 -1.80 -9.05
C PHE A 42 0.73 -1.00 -8.23
N PHE A 43 0.85 0.31 -8.47
CA PHE A 43 1.64 1.22 -7.64
C PHE A 43 0.85 1.64 -6.41
N PHE A 44 0.83 0.77 -5.41
CA PHE A 44 -0.03 0.93 -4.24
C PHE A 44 0.38 2.10 -3.32
N PRO A 45 -0.59 2.74 -2.65
CA PRO A 45 -0.30 3.69 -1.58
C PRO A 45 0.49 3.05 -0.44
N ARG A 46 1.37 3.82 0.20
CA ARG A 46 2.08 3.38 1.41
C ARG A 46 1.26 3.61 2.69
N ASP A 47 0.33 4.57 2.64
CA ASP A 47 -0.46 5.01 3.79
C ASP A 47 -1.70 5.79 3.30
N TYR A 48 -2.60 6.17 4.21
CA TYR A 48 -3.81 6.94 3.92
C TYR A 48 -3.97 8.12 4.89
N GLU A 49 -4.41 9.23 4.34
CA GLU A 49 -4.74 10.44 5.07
C GLU A 49 -6.26 10.53 5.23
N ASP A 50 -6.75 10.44 6.48
CA ASP A 50 -8.19 10.50 6.75
C ASP A 50 -8.68 11.94 6.89
N THR A 51 -9.45 12.40 5.91
CA THR A 51 -10.03 13.74 5.93
C THR A 51 -11.51 13.74 6.32
N ARG A 52 -12.03 12.61 6.81
CA ARG A 52 -13.45 12.46 7.23
C ARG A 52 -13.76 13.07 8.59
N ASP A 53 -12.76 13.37 9.40
CA ASP A 53 -12.96 14.07 10.68
C ASP A 53 -13.33 15.54 10.42
N CYS A 54 -14.60 15.76 10.09
CA CYS A 54 -15.17 17.08 9.89
C CYS A 54 -15.63 17.65 11.24
N ARG A 55 -15.01 18.75 11.66
CA ARG A 55 -15.30 19.43 12.92
C ARG A 55 -15.68 20.89 12.68
N THR A 56 -16.46 21.42 13.60
CA THR A 56 -16.68 22.85 13.70
C THR A 56 -15.46 23.50 14.35
N ILE A 57 -15.20 24.78 14.06
CA ILE A 57 -13.99 25.49 14.53
C ILE A 57 -13.85 25.42 16.06
N ASN A 58 -14.97 25.42 16.78
CA ASN A 58 -14.99 25.38 18.24
C ASN A 58 -14.61 24.01 18.83
N ARG A 59 -14.64 22.94 18.01
CA ARG A 59 -14.33 21.56 18.41
C ARG A 59 -13.00 21.07 17.82
N LEU A 60 -12.18 21.98 17.31
CA LEU A 60 -10.85 21.64 16.82
C LEU A 60 -9.94 21.20 17.97
N GLU A 61 -9.11 20.22 17.66
CA GLU A 61 -8.11 19.65 18.55
C GLU A 61 -6.72 19.94 17.96
N GLU A 62 -5.84 20.45 18.80
CA GLU A 62 -4.51 20.89 18.36
C GLU A 62 -3.67 19.73 17.78
N ASP A 63 -2.96 20.03 16.70
CA ASP A 63 -2.05 19.12 15.98
C ASP A 63 -2.67 17.84 15.37
N LYS A 64 -4.00 17.70 15.40
CA LYS A 64 -4.72 16.62 14.70
C LYS A 64 -5.12 17.05 13.30
N LEU A 65 -5.03 16.14 12.33
CA LEU A 65 -5.51 16.44 10.97
C LEU A 65 -7.04 16.46 10.98
N GLN A 66 -7.63 17.62 10.72
CA GLN A 66 -9.07 17.81 10.79
C GLN A 66 -9.56 18.64 9.60
N THR A 67 -10.82 18.40 9.22
CA THR A 67 -11.51 19.11 8.14
C THR A 67 -12.51 20.10 8.75
N VAL A 68 -12.55 21.32 8.23
CA VAL A 68 -13.52 22.34 8.63
C VAL A 68 -14.25 22.85 7.41
N VAL A 69 -15.58 22.88 7.46
CA VAL A 69 -16.37 23.63 6.48
C VAL A 69 -16.49 25.07 6.92
N ALA A 70 -16.08 25.98 6.03
CA ALA A 70 -16.08 27.39 6.31
C ALA A 70 -16.27 28.21 5.03
N VAL A 71 -16.67 29.46 5.21
CA VAL A 71 -16.73 30.46 4.15
C VAL A 71 -15.46 31.31 4.21
N VAL A 72 -14.86 31.57 3.05
CA VAL A 72 -13.76 32.52 2.92
C VAL A 72 -14.29 33.91 3.24
N GLU A 73 -13.84 34.51 4.34
CA GLU A 73 -14.27 35.85 4.75
C GLU A 73 -13.35 36.92 4.17
N GLN A 74 -12.04 36.72 4.33
CA GLN A 74 -11.05 37.71 3.90
C GLN A 74 -9.78 37.02 3.41
N VAL A 75 -9.19 37.57 2.35
CA VAL A 75 -7.89 37.15 1.83
C VAL A 75 -6.92 38.31 1.96
N GLU A 76 -5.93 38.17 2.82
CA GLU A 76 -4.86 39.14 3.03
C GLU A 76 -3.54 38.63 2.48
N ALA A 77 -2.77 39.53 1.84
CA ALA A 77 -1.39 39.27 1.47
C ALA A 77 -0.50 40.28 2.20
N ARG A 78 0.49 39.79 2.94
CA ARG A 78 1.49 40.61 3.63
C ARG A 78 2.89 40.16 3.20
N ARG A 79 3.82 41.11 3.06
CA ARG A 79 5.24 40.78 2.93
C ARG A 79 5.84 40.68 4.33
N THR A 80 6.49 39.57 4.62
CA THR A 80 7.21 39.39 5.88
C THR A 80 8.48 40.24 5.90
N ARG A 81 9.04 40.52 7.09
CA ARG A 81 10.32 41.22 7.27
C ARG A 81 11.48 40.59 6.48
N SER A 82 11.39 39.30 6.18
CA SER A 82 12.37 38.52 5.40
C SER A 82 12.19 38.63 3.87
N GLY A 83 11.22 39.42 3.38
CA GLY A 83 10.90 39.55 1.95
C GLY A 83 9.99 38.45 1.38
N ARG A 84 9.69 37.40 2.16
CA ARG A 84 8.78 36.31 1.77
C ARG A 84 7.31 36.76 1.79
N THR A 85 6.51 36.31 0.83
CA THR A 85 5.07 36.59 0.77
C THR A 85 4.33 35.66 1.72
N LEU A 86 3.50 36.21 2.60
CA LEU A 86 2.62 35.48 3.50
C LEU A 86 1.19 35.81 3.10
N ILE A 87 0.44 34.78 2.68
CA ILE A 87 -1.00 34.89 2.44
C ILE A 87 -1.72 34.36 3.66
N GLY A 88 -2.53 35.20 4.28
CA GLY A 88 -3.46 34.82 5.34
C GLY A 88 -4.87 34.82 4.77
N VAL A 89 -5.60 33.71 4.94
CA VAL A 89 -7.02 33.65 4.63
C VAL A 89 -7.78 33.45 5.92
N LEU A 90 -8.74 34.32 6.19
CA LEU A 90 -9.66 34.17 7.30
C LEU A 90 -10.88 33.39 6.83
N PHE A 91 -11.15 32.29 7.54
CA PHE A 91 -12.29 31.42 7.30
C PHE A 91 -13.27 31.55 8.46
N ARG A 92 -14.55 31.69 8.13
CA ARG A 92 -15.65 31.72 9.10
C ARG A 92 -16.40 30.39 9.07
N GLY A 93 -16.47 29.72 10.22
CA GLY A 93 -17.19 28.45 10.35
C GLY A 93 -18.71 28.64 10.21
N GLU A 94 -19.41 27.61 9.75
CA GLU A 94 -20.88 27.66 9.60
C GLU A 94 -21.60 27.83 10.95
N GLU A 95 -21.08 27.20 12.01
CA GLU A 95 -21.56 27.36 13.39
C GLU A 95 -20.85 28.50 14.15
N GLY A 96 -20.17 29.38 13.42
CA GLY A 96 -19.35 30.45 13.99
C GLY A 96 -17.92 30.03 14.31
N GLY A 97 -17.16 30.98 14.86
CA GLY A 97 -15.71 30.87 15.05
C GLY A 97 -14.91 31.27 13.81
N HIS A 98 -13.63 31.56 14.01
CA HIS A 98 -12.71 31.97 12.95
C HIS A 98 -11.47 31.08 12.94
N LEU A 99 -11.04 30.72 11.74
CA LEU A 99 -9.85 29.92 11.47
C LEU A 99 -8.99 30.69 10.48
N ARG A 100 -7.69 30.82 10.76
CA ARG A 100 -6.73 31.44 9.85
C ARG A 100 -5.94 30.38 9.11
N GLY A 101 -6.04 30.35 7.78
CA GLY A 101 -5.09 29.60 6.95
C GLY A 101 -3.90 30.48 6.58
N ILE A 102 -2.67 29.97 6.71
CA ILE A 102 -1.45 30.69 6.32
C ILE A 102 -0.69 29.91 5.26
N TRP A 103 -0.29 30.59 4.18
CA TRP A 103 0.60 30.07 3.17
C TRP A 103 1.81 30.97 2.97
N PHE A 104 3.00 30.41 3.13
CA PHE A 104 4.26 31.06 2.80
C PHE A 104 4.62 30.84 1.32
N ASN A 105 5.01 31.91 0.62
CA ASN A 105 5.48 31.91 -0.77
C ASN A 105 4.53 31.25 -1.81
N GLN A 106 3.21 31.25 -1.58
CA GLN A 106 2.23 30.65 -2.51
C GLN A 106 1.23 31.69 -3.03
N ASP A 107 1.70 32.67 -3.82
CA ASP A 107 0.87 33.79 -4.31
C ASP A 107 -0.38 33.35 -5.10
N TYR A 108 -0.33 32.17 -5.73
CA TYR A 108 -1.44 31.61 -6.48
C TYR A 108 -2.72 31.39 -5.64
N ILE A 109 -2.59 31.24 -4.30
CA ILE A 109 -3.73 31.04 -3.40
C ILE A 109 -4.67 32.25 -3.44
N ARG A 110 -4.12 33.47 -3.54
CA ARG A 110 -4.91 34.72 -3.65
C ARG A 110 -5.80 34.73 -4.88
N ARG A 111 -5.37 34.08 -5.97
CA ARG A 111 -6.14 33.99 -7.22
C ARG A 111 -7.16 32.85 -7.20
N LYS A 112 -6.98 31.87 -6.31
CA LYS A 112 -7.79 30.65 -6.24
C LYS A 112 -8.96 30.77 -5.27
N LEU A 113 -8.81 31.59 -4.21
CA LEU A 113 -9.81 31.76 -3.16
C LEU A 113 -10.40 33.16 -3.21
N HIS A 114 -11.73 33.23 -3.17
CA HIS A 114 -12.48 34.48 -3.21
C HIS A 114 -13.39 34.59 -1.99
N ALA A 115 -13.60 35.81 -1.50
CA ALA A 115 -14.52 36.06 -0.39
C ALA A 115 -15.95 35.59 -0.74
N GLY A 116 -16.65 35.03 0.24
CA GLY A 116 -17.98 34.41 0.08
C GLY A 116 -17.94 32.97 -0.43
N GLN A 117 -16.78 32.43 -0.80
CA GLN A 117 -16.68 31.05 -1.28
C GLN A 117 -16.75 30.05 -0.12
N ARG A 118 -17.67 29.08 -0.22
CA ARG A 118 -17.77 27.95 0.70
C ARG A 118 -16.71 26.89 0.37
N VAL A 119 -15.94 26.46 1.38
CA VAL A 119 -14.80 25.55 1.20
C VAL A 119 -14.66 24.57 2.37
N ALA A 120 -14.09 23.40 2.09
CA ALA A 120 -13.52 22.52 3.11
C ALA A 120 -12.03 22.81 3.27
N VAL A 121 -11.62 23.16 4.49
CA VAL A 121 -10.24 23.43 4.88
C VAL A 121 -9.73 22.22 5.66
N VAL A 122 -8.72 21.53 5.12
CA VAL A 122 -8.11 20.34 5.73
C VAL A 122 -6.70 20.69 6.18
N GLY A 123 -6.40 20.47 7.46
CA GLY A 123 -5.08 20.74 7.99
C GLY A 123 -4.98 20.41 9.47
N LYS A 124 -3.79 20.64 10.04
CA LYS A 124 -3.55 20.52 11.47
C LYS A 124 -3.72 21.89 12.12
N PRO A 125 -4.76 22.11 12.94
CA PRO A 125 -4.97 23.39 13.59
C PRO A 125 -4.00 23.53 14.77
N LYS A 126 -3.50 24.75 14.96
CA LYS A 126 -2.68 25.17 16.11
C LYS A 126 -3.30 26.39 16.74
N ARG A 127 -3.19 26.53 18.06
CA ARG A 127 -3.64 27.76 18.74
C ARG A 127 -2.56 28.82 18.63
N ASN A 128 -2.92 29.97 18.04
CA ASN A 128 -2.10 31.17 18.05
C ASN A 128 -2.88 32.30 18.75
N GLY A 129 -2.66 32.43 20.07
CA GLY A 129 -3.47 33.29 20.92
C GLY A 129 -4.90 32.79 21.04
N LEU A 130 -5.88 33.63 20.68
CA LEU A 130 -7.32 33.30 20.72
C LEU A 130 -7.84 32.70 19.40
N MET A 131 -7.00 32.54 18.38
CA MET A 131 -7.41 32.12 17.05
C MET A 131 -6.79 30.78 16.68
N TRP A 132 -7.57 29.94 15.99
CA TRP A 132 -7.05 28.75 15.35
C TRP A 132 -6.30 29.12 14.08
N GLU A 133 -5.15 28.50 13.87
CA GLU A 133 -4.32 28.69 12.69
C GLU A 133 -3.96 27.34 12.07
N MET A 134 -4.09 27.23 10.75
CA MET A 134 -3.56 26.10 9.99
C MET A 134 -2.47 26.60 9.05
N THR A 135 -1.31 25.95 9.08
CA THR A 135 -0.21 26.24 8.16
C THR A 135 -0.32 25.37 6.92
N HIS A 136 -0.29 25.99 5.74
CA HIS A 136 -0.47 25.36 4.42
C HIS A 136 -1.67 24.40 4.33
N PRO A 137 -2.88 24.78 4.82
CA PRO A 137 -4.02 23.87 4.74
C PRO A 137 -4.41 23.63 3.29
N ARG A 138 -4.96 22.45 3.04
CA ARG A 138 -5.56 22.12 1.75
C ARG A 138 -6.97 22.68 1.73
N VAL A 139 -7.28 23.49 0.72
CA VAL A 139 -8.61 24.08 0.54
C VAL A 139 -9.29 23.45 -0.67
N ILE A 140 -10.47 22.89 -0.43
CA ILE A 140 -11.31 22.23 -1.41
C ILE A 140 -12.59 23.07 -1.57
N PRO A 141 -12.83 23.69 -2.74
CA PRO A 141 -14.09 24.37 -3.01
C PRO A 141 -15.27 23.42 -2.86
N LEU A 142 -16.32 23.86 -2.17
CA LEU A 142 -17.58 23.14 -2.06
C LEU A 142 -18.64 23.88 -2.88
N GLY A 143 -19.46 23.14 -3.62
CA GLY A 143 -20.69 23.69 -4.19
C GLY A 143 -21.69 24.09 -3.10
N ALA A 144 -22.64 24.98 -3.43
CA ALA A 144 -23.64 25.50 -2.48
C ALA A 144 -24.33 24.37 -1.69
N ASP A 145 -24.71 23.27 -2.37
CA ASP A 145 -25.39 22.11 -1.77
C ASP A 145 -24.50 20.87 -1.57
N GLN A 146 -23.17 21.01 -1.68
CA GLN A 146 -22.28 19.86 -1.44
C GLN A 146 -22.04 19.66 0.05
N ALA A 147 -22.33 18.47 0.54
CA ALA A 147 -21.85 18.02 1.84
C ALA A 147 -20.32 17.87 1.81
N PRO A 148 -19.61 18.17 2.91
CA PRO A 148 -18.18 17.88 3.02
C PRO A 148 -17.96 16.37 2.99
N GLN A 149 -17.63 15.83 1.82
CA GLN A 149 -17.17 14.46 1.73
C GLN A 149 -15.67 14.45 2.02
N GLY A 150 -15.34 14.23 3.29
CA GLY A 150 -14.01 13.74 3.61
C GLY A 150 -13.80 12.35 3.00
N GLU A 151 -12.57 12.04 2.64
CA GLU A 151 -12.22 10.79 2.00
C GLU A 151 -10.95 10.23 2.65
N LEU A 152 -10.73 8.93 2.51
CA LEU A 152 -9.42 8.34 2.77
C LEU A 152 -8.52 8.60 1.56
N LEU A 153 -7.59 9.53 1.71
CA LEU A 153 -6.73 9.95 0.60
C LEU A 153 -5.44 9.14 0.59
N PRO A 154 -5.11 8.44 -0.50
CA PRO A 154 -3.89 7.65 -0.57
C PRO A 154 -2.65 8.54 -0.50
N ILE A 155 -1.64 8.07 0.22
CA ILE A 155 -0.29 8.62 0.27
C ILE A 155 0.61 7.66 -0.51
N TYR A 156 1.12 8.11 -1.64
CA TYR A 156 2.03 7.30 -2.46
C TYR A 156 3.50 7.57 -2.10
N PRO A 157 4.40 6.61 -2.33
CA PRO A 157 5.83 6.90 -2.47
C PRO A 157 6.04 7.89 -3.62
N LEU A 158 6.78 8.98 -3.39
CA LEU A 158 7.03 10.03 -4.39
C LEU A 158 8.52 10.18 -4.66
N THR A 159 8.83 10.82 -5.80
CA THR A 159 10.16 11.30 -6.16
C THR A 159 10.18 12.83 -6.20
N GLU A 160 11.37 13.43 -6.17
CA GLU A 160 11.55 14.88 -6.25
C GLU A 160 10.86 15.44 -7.51
N GLY A 161 10.15 16.57 -7.37
CA GLY A 161 9.37 17.17 -8.44
C GLY A 161 7.96 16.59 -8.64
N LEU A 162 7.62 15.47 -7.99
CA LEU A 162 6.26 14.92 -7.99
C LEU A 162 5.56 15.20 -6.65
N GLN A 163 4.27 15.55 -6.70
CA GLN A 163 3.46 15.90 -5.53
C GLN A 163 2.27 14.94 -5.41
N GLN A 164 1.77 14.70 -4.19
CA GLN A 164 0.67 13.76 -3.95
C GLN A 164 -0.56 14.07 -4.82
N TRP A 165 -0.91 15.35 -4.94
CA TRP A 165 -2.08 15.77 -5.74
C TRP A 165 -1.93 15.45 -7.23
N HIS A 166 -0.71 15.49 -7.78
CA HIS A 166 -0.44 15.13 -9.17
C HIS A 166 -0.75 13.64 -9.38
N LEU A 167 -0.18 12.78 -8.54
CA LEU A 167 -0.34 11.34 -8.66
C LEU A 167 -1.77 10.90 -8.37
N ARG A 168 -2.41 11.46 -7.33
CA ARG A 168 -3.85 11.26 -7.05
C ARG A 168 -4.73 11.62 -8.25
N ARG A 169 -4.44 12.72 -8.95
CA ARG A 169 -5.19 13.13 -10.15
C ARG A 169 -5.00 12.15 -11.31
N ILE A 170 -3.78 11.69 -11.54
CA ILE A 170 -3.47 10.69 -12.57
C ILE A 170 -4.20 9.37 -12.24
N MET A 171 -4.10 8.89 -11.00
CA MET A 171 -4.78 7.69 -10.51
C MET A 171 -6.31 7.78 -10.66
N ARG A 172 -6.93 8.91 -10.28
CA ARG A 172 -8.38 9.11 -10.45
C ARG A 172 -8.83 9.04 -11.91
N ALA A 173 -7.97 9.44 -12.85
CA ALA A 173 -8.27 9.33 -14.27
C ALA A 173 -8.02 7.92 -14.82
N ALA A 174 -6.94 7.27 -14.36
CA ALA A 174 -6.50 5.98 -14.89
C ALA A 174 -7.34 4.80 -14.35
N ILE A 175 -7.64 4.78 -13.05
CA ILE A 175 -8.30 3.63 -12.41
C ILE A 175 -9.63 3.28 -13.10
N PRO A 176 -10.59 4.20 -13.30
CA PRO A 176 -11.85 3.85 -13.96
C PRO A 176 -11.66 3.36 -15.41
N ARG A 177 -10.64 3.85 -16.10
CA ARG A 177 -10.36 3.55 -17.52
C ARG A 177 -9.71 2.19 -17.71
N TYR A 178 -8.69 1.87 -16.91
CA TYR A 178 -7.88 0.66 -17.11
C TYR A 178 -8.27 -0.51 -16.21
N THR A 179 -8.94 -0.27 -15.08
CA THR A 179 -9.38 -1.36 -14.19
C THR A 179 -10.28 -2.40 -14.89
N PRO A 180 -11.24 -2.03 -15.77
CA PRO A 180 -12.08 -2.99 -16.50
C PRO A 180 -11.33 -3.93 -17.44
N LEU A 181 -10.08 -3.63 -17.77
CA LEU A 181 -9.23 -4.46 -18.63
C LEU A 181 -8.48 -5.53 -17.84
N LEU A 182 -8.55 -5.50 -16.50
CA LEU A 182 -7.87 -6.46 -15.65
C LEU A 182 -8.63 -7.78 -15.63
N GLU A 183 -7.93 -8.86 -15.94
CA GLU A 183 -8.46 -10.20 -15.78
C GLU A 183 -8.34 -10.65 -14.32
N ASP A 184 -9.41 -11.26 -13.79
CA ASP A 184 -9.39 -11.81 -12.44
C ASP A 184 -8.78 -13.21 -12.45
N VAL A 185 -7.80 -13.44 -11.57
CA VAL A 185 -7.16 -14.75 -11.41
C VAL A 185 -8.10 -15.74 -10.72
N PHE A 186 -9.09 -15.23 -9.97
CA PHE A 186 -10.05 -16.05 -9.23
C PHE A 186 -11.40 -16.09 -9.92
N SER A 187 -11.98 -17.29 -10.03
CA SER A 187 -13.36 -17.46 -10.46
C SER A 187 -14.34 -16.86 -9.44
N ASP A 188 -15.54 -16.51 -9.90
CA ASP A 188 -16.58 -15.93 -9.05
C ASP A 188 -16.94 -16.84 -7.88
N ALA A 189 -17.00 -18.16 -8.12
CA ALA A 189 -17.25 -19.16 -7.08
C ALA A 189 -16.15 -19.15 -6.01
N TYR A 190 -14.87 -19.13 -6.43
CA TYR A 190 -13.73 -19.10 -5.51
C TYR A 190 -13.71 -17.82 -4.67
N ARG A 191 -14.03 -16.67 -5.29
CA ARG A 191 -14.12 -15.39 -4.57
C ARG A 191 -15.24 -15.39 -3.54
N ALA A 192 -16.41 -15.97 -3.86
CA ALA A 192 -17.54 -16.06 -2.94
C ALA A 192 -17.22 -16.96 -1.74
N GLU A 193 -16.57 -18.10 -1.97
CA GLU A 193 -16.18 -19.04 -0.92
C GLU A 193 -15.17 -18.42 0.07
N HIS A 194 -14.21 -17.65 -0.43
CA HIS A 194 -13.12 -17.07 0.37
C HIS A 194 -13.35 -15.63 0.82
N ASP A 195 -14.52 -15.05 0.54
CA ASP A 195 -14.87 -13.64 0.80
C ASP A 195 -13.83 -12.66 0.20
N LEU A 196 -13.53 -12.82 -1.09
CA LEU A 196 -12.53 -12.01 -1.79
C LEU A 196 -13.18 -11.00 -2.74
N PHE A 197 -12.68 -9.77 -2.73
CA PHE A 197 -13.05 -8.80 -3.75
C PHE A 197 -12.60 -9.24 -5.15
N SER A 198 -13.34 -8.84 -6.18
CA SER A 198 -12.84 -8.91 -7.55
C SER A 198 -11.60 -8.02 -7.70
N ILE A 199 -10.74 -8.33 -8.67
CA ILE A 199 -9.60 -7.47 -9.05
C ILE A 199 -10.04 -6.01 -9.25
N HIS A 200 -11.18 -5.84 -9.92
CA HIS A 200 -11.76 -4.55 -10.23
C HIS A 200 -12.07 -3.73 -8.98
N ARG A 201 -12.73 -4.35 -8.01
CA ARG A 201 -13.10 -3.69 -6.75
C ARG A 201 -11.86 -3.48 -5.87
N ALA A 202 -10.99 -4.48 -5.78
CA ALA A 202 -9.79 -4.41 -4.95
C ALA A 202 -8.85 -3.27 -5.39
N VAL A 203 -8.62 -3.07 -6.70
CA VAL A 203 -7.82 -1.94 -7.21
C VAL A 203 -8.46 -0.60 -6.89
N ARG A 204 -9.79 -0.47 -6.99
CA ARG A 204 -10.47 0.78 -6.64
C ARG A 204 -10.35 1.09 -5.15
N GLU A 205 -10.65 0.12 -4.31
CA GLU A 205 -10.65 0.28 -2.84
C GLU A 205 -9.24 0.39 -2.25
N ILE A 206 -8.21 -0.25 -2.84
CA ILE A 206 -6.83 -0.06 -2.36
C ILE A 206 -6.32 1.34 -2.69
N HIS A 207 -6.75 1.99 -3.78
CA HIS A 207 -6.30 3.37 -4.08
C HIS A 207 -7.18 4.43 -3.43
N PHE A 208 -8.51 4.29 -3.49
CA PHE A 208 -9.45 5.26 -2.96
C PHE A 208 -10.55 4.53 -2.17
N PRO A 209 -10.24 4.07 -0.95
CA PRO A 209 -11.19 3.32 -0.14
C PRO A 209 -12.34 4.20 0.34
N HIS A 210 -13.54 3.63 0.35
CA HIS A 210 -14.68 4.26 1.00
C HIS A 210 -14.57 4.21 2.53
N SER A 211 -13.97 3.13 3.07
CA SER A 211 -13.80 2.95 4.51
C SER A 211 -12.56 2.11 4.85
N TYR A 212 -12.20 2.08 6.14
CA TYR A 212 -11.07 1.25 6.59
C TYR A 212 -11.37 -0.24 6.43
N GLU A 213 -12.63 -0.63 6.51
CA GLU A 213 -13.11 -1.99 6.31
C GLU A 213 -12.94 -2.41 4.84
N THR A 214 -13.33 -1.57 3.88
CA THR A 214 -13.16 -1.88 2.45
C THR A 214 -11.69 -1.87 2.06
N LEU A 215 -10.88 -0.99 2.65
CA LEU A 215 -9.43 -1.00 2.51
C LEU A 215 -8.82 -2.32 3.02
N ALA A 216 -9.22 -2.77 4.21
CA ALA A 216 -8.74 -4.02 4.79
C ALA A 216 -9.09 -5.23 3.91
N GLN A 217 -10.31 -5.27 3.35
CA GLN A 217 -10.73 -6.32 2.42
C GLN A 217 -9.96 -6.30 1.09
N ALA A 218 -9.72 -5.11 0.53
CA ALA A 218 -8.90 -4.96 -0.67
C ALA A 218 -7.47 -5.45 -0.43
N ARG A 219 -6.87 -5.06 0.71
CA ARG A 219 -5.53 -5.51 1.11
C ARG A 219 -5.50 -7.02 1.34
N ARG A 220 -6.48 -7.57 2.06
CA ARG A 220 -6.63 -9.01 2.31
C ARG A 220 -6.60 -9.77 0.99
N ARG A 221 -7.35 -9.31 0.00
CA ARG A 221 -7.36 -9.93 -1.33
C ARG A 221 -5.98 -9.97 -1.98
N PHE A 222 -5.25 -8.86 -2.01
CA PHE A 222 -3.93 -8.83 -2.67
C PHE A 222 -2.90 -9.69 -1.94
N VAL A 223 -2.90 -9.64 -0.61
CA VAL A 223 -2.04 -10.51 0.23
C VAL A 223 -2.39 -11.98 0.01
N TYR A 224 -3.68 -12.31 -0.04
CA TYR A 224 -4.14 -13.67 -0.32
C TYR A 224 -3.66 -14.15 -1.68
N GLN A 225 -3.81 -13.32 -2.72
CA GLN A 225 -3.36 -13.64 -4.07
C GLN A 225 -1.86 -13.90 -4.13
N GLU A 226 -1.05 -13.02 -3.52
CA GLU A 226 0.40 -13.18 -3.52
C GLU A 226 0.84 -14.45 -2.79
N LEU A 227 0.29 -14.72 -1.60
CA LEU A 227 0.60 -15.93 -0.84
C LEU A 227 0.15 -17.20 -1.58
N LEU A 228 -1.03 -17.19 -2.20
CA LEU A 228 -1.52 -18.34 -2.97
C LEU A 228 -0.64 -18.60 -4.19
N LEU A 229 -0.23 -17.57 -4.93
CA LEU A 229 0.68 -17.71 -6.07
C LEU A 229 2.03 -18.29 -5.62
N LEU A 230 2.57 -17.82 -4.49
CA LEU A 230 3.80 -18.37 -3.91
C LEU A 230 3.62 -19.85 -3.51
N GLN A 231 2.54 -20.19 -2.82
CA GLN A 231 2.26 -21.58 -2.41
C GLN A 231 2.06 -22.49 -3.61
N LEU A 232 1.39 -22.02 -4.66
CA LEU A 232 1.18 -22.76 -5.90
C LEU A 232 2.51 -23.01 -6.62
N ALA A 233 3.37 -21.98 -6.73
CA ALA A 233 4.71 -22.13 -7.29
C ALA A 233 5.54 -23.17 -6.51
N MET A 234 5.50 -23.12 -5.17
CA MET A 234 6.17 -24.10 -4.31
C MET A 234 5.58 -25.52 -4.46
N ALA A 235 4.26 -25.64 -4.60
CA ALA A 235 3.59 -26.93 -4.80
C ALA A 235 3.96 -27.55 -6.16
N ILE A 236 3.96 -26.74 -7.23
CA ILE A 236 4.39 -27.16 -8.57
C ILE A 236 5.86 -27.60 -8.53
N HIS A 237 6.73 -26.83 -7.87
CA HIS A 237 8.15 -27.18 -7.73
C HIS A 237 8.36 -28.48 -6.95
N ARG A 238 7.66 -28.65 -5.81
CA ARG A 238 7.69 -29.89 -5.02
C ARG A 238 7.23 -31.09 -5.84
N ARG A 239 6.11 -30.96 -6.55
CA ARG A 239 5.57 -32.02 -7.40
C ARG A 239 6.55 -32.41 -8.50
N ARG A 240 7.15 -31.43 -9.20
CA ARG A 240 8.17 -31.71 -10.22
C ARG A 240 9.39 -32.44 -9.65
N THR A 241 9.83 -32.08 -8.45
CA THR A 241 10.94 -32.78 -7.78
C THR A 241 10.56 -34.22 -7.46
N VAL A 242 9.36 -34.44 -6.90
CA VAL A 242 8.89 -35.79 -6.59
C VAL A 242 8.71 -36.64 -7.86
N ASP A 243 8.12 -36.08 -8.92
CA ASP A 243 7.77 -36.80 -10.15
C ASP A 243 9.00 -37.04 -11.06
N LEU A 244 10.01 -36.16 -11.05
CA LEU A 244 11.15 -36.21 -11.98
C LEU A 244 12.45 -36.73 -11.38
N THR A 245 12.58 -36.76 -10.06
CA THR A 245 13.79 -37.27 -9.40
C THR A 245 13.48 -38.49 -8.55
N ALA A 246 13.83 -39.67 -9.06
CA ALA A 246 13.93 -40.87 -8.26
C ALA A 246 15.18 -40.75 -7.35
N SER A 247 15.00 -40.95 -6.05
CA SER A 247 16.10 -40.99 -5.09
C SER A 247 16.35 -42.43 -4.65
N PRO A 248 17.60 -42.86 -4.42
CA PRO A 248 17.87 -44.11 -3.75
C PRO A 248 17.20 -44.12 -2.38
N VAL A 249 16.52 -45.21 -2.06
CA VAL A 249 15.96 -45.45 -0.73
C VAL A 249 17.11 -45.84 0.20
N LEU A 250 17.34 -45.04 1.25
CA LEU A 250 18.34 -45.32 2.28
C LEU A 250 17.63 -45.73 3.57
N GLU A 251 17.47 -47.04 3.75
CA GLU A 251 16.82 -47.58 4.93
C GLU A 251 17.80 -47.71 6.11
N VAL A 252 17.58 -46.89 7.14
CA VAL A 252 18.39 -46.92 8.36
C VAL A 252 17.87 -47.99 9.31
N THR A 253 18.40 -49.21 9.16
CA THR A 253 18.07 -50.32 10.08
C THR A 253 18.46 -50.03 11.53
N PRO A 254 17.85 -50.69 12.54
CA PRO A 254 18.23 -50.51 13.94
C PRO A 254 19.73 -50.75 14.23
N LYS A 255 20.37 -51.61 13.43
CA LYS A 255 21.81 -51.88 13.53
C LYS A 255 22.66 -50.70 13.05
N ILE A 256 22.25 -50.03 11.97
CA ILE A 256 22.92 -48.84 11.43
C ILE A 256 22.73 -47.67 12.40
N ASP A 257 21.49 -47.43 12.83
CA ASP A 257 21.14 -46.39 13.82
C ASP A 257 21.97 -46.53 15.10
N ALA A 258 22.03 -47.74 15.69
CA ALA A 258 22.84 -48.00 16.87
C ALA A 258 24.35 -47.78 16.63
N ARG A 259 24.86 -48.12 15.44
CA ARG A 259 26.28 -47.91 15.09
C ARG A 259 26.62 -46.43 14.97
N ILE A 260 25.75 -45.63 14.35
CA ILE A 260 25.95 -44.18 14.22
C ILE A 260 25.87 -43.51 15.59
N ARG A 261 24.84 -43.82 16.40
CA ARG A 261 24.64 -43.20 17.72
C ARG A 261 25.82 -43.43 18.68
N ARG A 262 26.47 -44.60 18.61
CA ARG A 262 27.66 -44.91 19.42
C ARG A 262 28.89 -44.07 19.09
N LEU A 263 28.91 -43.37 17.95
CA LEU A 263 30.02 -42.47 17.59
C LEU A 263 29.95 -41.13 18.31
N PHE A 264 28.79 -40.76 18.86
CA PHE A 264 28.65 -39.51 19.59
C PHE A 264 29.05 -39.70 21.06
N PRO A 265 29.95 -38.85 21.61
CA PRO A 265 30.44 -38.99 22.99
C PRO A 265 29.45 -38.49 24.05
N PHE A 266 28.20 -38.22 23.67
CA PHE A 266 27.14 -37.68 24.52
C PHE A 266 25.79 -38.25 24.10
N GLU A 267 24.81 -38.20 25.01
CA GLU A 267 23.44 -38.58 24.70
C GLU A 267 22.75 -37.47 23.88
N LEU A 268 22.02 -37.89 22.85
CA LEU A 268 21.24 -36.99 22.03
C LEU A 268 20.02 -36.49 22.79
N THR A 269 19.74 -35.20 22.68
CA THR A 269 18.56 -34.61 23.31
C THR A 269 17.27 -35.18 22.70
N GLU A 270 16.15 -35.06 23.43
CA GLU A 270 14.84 -35.49 22.92
C GLU A 270 14.49 -34.83 21.57
N SER A 271 14.81 -33.54 21.43
CA SER A 271 14.60 -32.80 20.18
C SER A 271 15.47 -33.32 19.03
N GLN A 272 16.74 -33.65 19.28
CA GLN A 272 17.63 -34.25 18.28
C GLN A 272 17.14 -35.64 17.87
N ASN A 273 16.72 -36.47 18.83
CA ASN A 273 16.17 -37.80 18.56
C ASN A 273 14.91 -37.72 17.68
N ARG A 274 13.99 -36.80 18.00
CA ARG A 274 12.77 -36.57 17.22
C ARG A 274 13.10 -36.19 15.77
N VAL A 275 14.07 -35.31 15.55
CA VAL A 275 14.47 -34.89 14.20
C VAL A 275 15.20 -36.02 13.46
N ILE A 276 16.02 -36.82 14.15
CA ILE A 276 16.69 -37.98 13.55
C ILE A 276 15.67 -39.01 13.03
N GLU A 277 14.61 -39.30 13.78
CA GLU A 277 13.54 -40.19 13.29
C GLU A 277 12.84 -39.62 12.06
N GLN A 278 12.66 -38.30 11.99
CA GLN A 278 12.13 -37.65 10.79
C GLN A 278 13.09 -37.75 9.59
N VAL A 279 14.39 -37.58 9.81
CA VAL A 279 15.43 -37.76 8.77
C VAL A 279 15.43 -39.20 8.26
N LYS A 280 15.40 -40.19 9.15
CA LYS A 280 15.32 -41.61 8.78
C LYS A 280 14.08 -41.90 7.93
N ALA A 281 12.92 -41.39 8.36
CA ALA A 281 11.66 -41.57 7.65
C ALA A 281 11.63 -40.86 6.27
N ASP A 282 12.37 -39.78 6.10
CA ASP A 282 12.50 -39.08 4.82
C ASP A 282 13.51 -39.78 3.88
N LEU A 283 14.65 -40.24 4.40
CA LEU A 283 15.68 -40.98 3.65
C LEU A 283 15.19 -42.35 3.15
N ALA A 284 14.24 -42.96 3.86
CA ALA A 284 13.62 -44.23 3.46
C ALA A 284 12.56 -44.07 2.34
N ARG A 285 12.36 -42.88 1.78
CA ARG A 285 11.39 -42.63 0.70
C ARG A 285 12.05 -42.67 -0.67
N PRO A 286 11.32 -43.03 -1.74
CA PRO A 286 11.86 -43.05 -3.10
C PRO A 286 11.98 -41.65 -3.75
N HIS A 287 11.83 -40.58 -2.96
CA HIS A 287 11.89 -39.19 -3.42
C HIS A 287 12.90 -38.42 -2.55
N PRO A 288 13.58 -37.40 -3.10
CA PRO A 288 14.58 -36.64 -2.36
C PRO A 288 14.04 -36.02 -1.05
N MET A 289 14.81 -36.12 0.02
CA MET A 289 14.54 -35.37 1.27
C MET A 289 14.90 -33.90 1.06
N ASN A 290 13.91 -33.00 1.18
CA ASN A 290 14.13 -31.54 1.19
C ASN A 290 13.66 -30.94 2.53
N ARG A 291 14.51 -31.08 3.55
CA ARG A 291 14.23 -30.69 4.93
C ARG A 291 15.11 -29.54 5.36
N LEU A 292 14.51 -28.49 5.93
CA LEU A 292 15.23 -27.43 6.60
C LEU A 292 15.38 -27.76 8.09
N LEU A 293 16.62 -27.95 8.54
CA LEU A 293 16.94 -28.11 9.97
C LEU A 293 17.14 -26.74 10.62
N GLN A 294 16.21 -26.33 11.48
CA GLN A 294 16.25 -25.04 12.17
C GLN A 294 16.39 -25.21 13.68
N GLY A 295 17.16 -24.31 14.31
CA GLY A 295 17.39 -24.26 15.75
C GLY A 295 18.40 -23.17 16.12
N ASP A 296 18.47 -22.78 17.39
CA ASP A 296 19.34 -21.69 17.85
C ASP A 296 20.83 -22.08 17.85
N VAL A 297 21.73 -21.10 17.97
CA VAL A 297 23.18 -21.36 18.10
C VAL A 297 23.42 -22.25 19.34
N GLY A 298 24.23 -23.30 19.19
CA GLY A 298 24.53 -24.24 20.28
C GLY A 298 23.53 -25.39 20.49
N THR A 299 22.40 -25.43 19.77
CA THR A 299 21.38 -26.51 19.91
C THR A 299 21.77 -27.87 19.31
N GLY A 300 22.99 -28.00 18.78
CA GLY A 300 23.48 -29.28 18.24
C GLY A 300 22.94 -29.66 16.87
N LYS A 301 22.50 -28.70 16.03
CA LYS A 301 22.09 -28.94 14.63
C LYS A 301 23.12 -29.76 13.83
N THR A 302 24.40 -29.53 14.09
CA THR A 302 25.52 -30.24 13.45
C THR A 302 25.44 -31.74 13.66
N VAL A 303 24.99 -32.19 14.85
CA VAL A 303 24.91 -33.61 15.19
C VAL A 303 23.87 -34.33 14.33
N VAL A 304 22.72 -33.70 14.13
CA VAL A 304 21.66 -34.22 13.25
C VAL A 304 22.13 -34.25 11.79
N ALA A 305 22.87 -33.24 11.34
CA ALA A 305 23.44 -33.21 9.99
C ALA A 305 24.50 -34.32 9.79
N VAL A 306 25.38 -34.53 10.78
CA VAL A 306 26.36 -35.63 10.76
C VAL A 306 25.66 -36.98 10.77
N TYR A 307 24.61 -37.15 11.59
CA TYR A 307 23.79 -38.35 11.56
C TYR A 307 23.24 -38.61 10.15
N ALA A 308 22.67 -37.59 9.50
CA ALA A 308 22.11 -37.70 8.16
C ALA A 308 23.13 -38.05 7.07
N MET A 309 24.41 -37.65 7.23
CA MET A 309 25.50 -38.02 6.30
C MET A 309 25.99 -39.47 6.48
N LEU A 310 25.83 -40.03 7.68
CA LEU A 310 26.25 -41.39 8.00
C LEU A 310 25.15 -42.44 7.78
N ALA A 311 23.89 -41.98 7.76
CA ALA A 311 22.68 -42.76 7.52
C ALA A 311 22.59 -43.23 6.07
#